data_AF-A0A2T7KJ56-F1
#
_entry.id   AF-A0A2T7KJ56-F1
#
_cell.length_a   1.000
_cell.length_b   1.000
_cell.length_c   1.000
_cell.angle_alpha   90.00
_cell.angle_beta   90.00
_cell.angle_gamma   90.00
#
_symmetry.space_group_name_H-M   'P 1'
#
loop_
_entity.id
_entity.type
_entity.pdbx_description
1 polymer ?
#
loop_
_entity_poly.entity_id
_entity_poly.type
_entity_poly.pdbx_seq_one_letter_code
_entity_poly.pdbx_strand_id
1 'polypeptide(L)'
;MSRKRPGRVRTKRDNRREPLLLSTIPPSNINVREGEIMTIVCPDCETWRRLMGESQLKIREHCPRGCTVRAAECEAHPRCPGSNQAVRLDISVEQWGEAMLAADSTATGRRSARQHFKPIPAPAKPVMQMSPIPTTSGEALAAYRSHLRPCRSSTSATPCLGTHRCSEGARLAALYAELKQTQGQRDSEARVDALLTRSRRARAWTRHAEATSGSNMVLAKRSGTAIEEANNSVRARSASAVSEFRGPDVPLDPLKISA
;
A
#
# COMPACT_ATOMS: atom_id res chain seq x y z
N MET A 1 20.36 -37.22 -13.33
CA MET A 1 19.16 -36.68 -12.66
C MET A 1 18.29 -37.83 -12.18
N SER A 2 18.08 -37.98 -10.87
CA SER A 2 17.23 -39.05 -10.34
C SER A 2 15.77 -38.79 -10.72
N ARG A 3 15.20 -39.63 -11.58
CA ARG A 3 13.78 -39.56 -11.94
C ARG A 3 12.96 -39.88 -10.68
N LYS A 4 12.25 -38.88 -10.13
CA LYS A 4 11.22 -39.12 -9.09
C LYS A 4 10.19 -40.07 -9.69
N ARG A 5 10.16 -41.32 -9.24
CA ARG A 5 9.14 -42.29 -9.68
C ARG A 5 7.76 -41.73 -9.29
N PRO A 6 6.80 -41.64 -10.23
CA PRO A 6 5.42 -41.39 -9.87
C PRO A 6 4.98 -42.48 -8.90
N GLY A 7 4.38 -42.08 -7.80
CA GLY A 7 3.93 -43.01 -6.77
C GLY A 7 2.83 -43.88 -7.35
N ARG A 8 3.15 -45.14 -7.69
CA ARG A 8 2.16 -46.10 -8.18
C ARG A 8 1.17 -46.38 -7.06
N VAL A 9 -0.13 -46.34 -7.35
CA VAL A 9 -1.18 -46.81 -6.43
C VAL A 9 -0.96 -48.31 -6.24
N ARG A 10 -0.30 -48.68 -5.13
CA ARG A 10 0.14 -50.07 -4.88
C ARG A 10 -1.02 -50.99 -4.54
N THR A 11 -2.19 -50.46 -4.18
CA THR A 11 -3.32 -51.25 -3.71
C THR A 11 -4.63 -50.81 -4.35
N LYS A 12 -5.33 -51.78 -4.95
CA LYS A 12 -6.73 -51.60 -5.43
C LYS A 12 -7.68 -51.23 -4.27
N ARG A 13 -7.32 -51.59 -3.03
CA ARG A 13 -8.07 -51.33 -1.80
C ARG A 13 -8.32 -49.83 -1.60
N ASP A 14 -9.56 -49.48 -1.33
CA ASP A 14 -10.03 -48.20 -0.81
C ASP A 14 -10.52 -48.39 0.64
N ASN A 15 -10.84 -47.30 1.32
CA ASN A 15 -11.43 -47.34 2.66
C ASN A 15 -12.93 -47.62 2.65
N ARG A 16 -13.52 -47.97 1.49
CA ARG A 16 -14.97 -48.19 1.26
C ARG A 16 -15.89 -47.03 1.63
N ARG A 17 -15.35 -45.85 1.95
CA ARG A 17 -16.16 -44.63 2.13
C ARG A 17 -16.59 -44.11 0.77
N GLU A 18 -17.63 -43.30 0.78
CA GLU A 18 -18.05 -42.59 -0.42
C GLU A 18 -16.90 -41.74 -0.97
N PRO A 19 -16.75 -41.70 -2.32
CA PRO A 19 -15.75 -40.87 -2.96
C PRO A 19 -15.93 -39.41 -2.56
N LEU A 20 -14.85 -38.78 -2.15
CA LEU A 20 -14.85 -37.37 -1.82
C LEU A 20 -14.89 -36.57 -3.12
N LEU A 21 -15.94 -35.77 -3.29
CA LEU A 21 -16.05 -34.81 -4.39
C LEU A 21 -15.13 -33.62 -4.09
N LEU A 22 -14.51 -33.03 -5.11
CA LEU A 22 -13.68 -31.85 -4.91
C LEU A 22 -14.51 -30.58 -4.77
N SER A 23 -15.70 -30.53 -5.39
CA SER A 23 -16.62 -29.40 -5.25
C SER A 23 -17.07 -29.14 -3.81
N THR A 24 -17.13 -30.18 -2.97
CA THR A 24 -17.54 -30.05 -1.56
C THR A 24 -16.42 -29.57 -0.64
N ILE A 25 -15.17 -29.54 -1.10
CA ILE A 25 -14.03 -29.13 -0.31
C ILE A 25 -13.71 -27.66 -0.63
N PRO A 26 -13.33 -26.84 0.37
CA PRO A 26 -12.88 -25.49 0.14
C PRO A 26 -11.74 -25.45 -0.90
N PRO A 27 -11.78 -24.56 -1.90
CA PRO A 27 -10.73 -24.47 -2.93
C PRO A 27 -9.34 -24.28 -2.34
N SER A 28 -9.23 -23.58 -1.19
CA SER A 28 -8.00 -23.36 -0.42
C SER A 28 -7.37 -24.62 0.17
N ASN A 29 -8.15 -25.70 0.27
CA ASN A 29 -7.77 -26.96 0.90
C ASN A 29 -7.39 -28.02 -0.15
N ILE A 30 -7.26 -27.62 -1.41
CA ILE A 30 -6.92 -28.49 -2.52
C ILE A 30 -5.89 -27.77 -3.38
N ASN A 31 -4.92 -28.51 -3.92
CA ASN A 31 -4.06 -28.04 -4.98
C ASN A 31 -4.17 -28.99 -6.17
N VAL A 32 -4.76 -28.51 -7.27
CA VAL A 32 -4.94 -29.25 -8.54
C VAL A 32 -4.21 -28.55 -9.70
N ARG A 33 -3.22 -27.70 -9.41
CA ARG A 33 -2.47 -26.98 -10.46
C ARG A 33 -1.76 -27.93 -11.40
N GLU A 34 -1.85 -27.66 -12.70
CA GLU A 34 -1.12 -28.40 -13.72
C GLU A 34 0.40 -28.29 -13.50
N GLY A 35 1.11 -29.42 -13.54
CA GLY A 35 2.56 -29.48 -13.31
C GLY A 35 2.99 -29.56 -11.83
N GLU A 36 2.08 -29.36 -10.88
CA GLU A 36 2.34 -29.51 -9.45
C GLU A 36 1.86 -30.88 -8.91
N ILE A 37 2.32 -31.22 -7.70
CA ILE A 37 1.86 -32.45 -7.03
C ILE A 37 0.46 -32.19 -6.48
N MET A 38 -0.53 -32.94 -6.99
CA MET A 38 -1.89 -32.87 -6.49
C MET A 38 -1.94 -33.18 -4.98
N THR A 39 -2.45 -32.23 -4.21
CA THR A 39 -2.55 -32.34 -2.75
C THR A 39 -3.93 -31.90 -2.25
N ILE A 40 -4.34 -32.44 -1.12
CA ILE A 40 -5.63 -32.20 -0.50
C ILE A 40 -5.47 -32.21 1.02
N VAL A 41 -6.23 -31.39 1.72
CA VAL A 41 -6.38 -31.48 3.17
C VAL A 41 -7.31 -32.65 3.48
N CYS A 42 -6.84 -33.62 4.27
CA CYS A 42 -7.70 -34.73 4.70
C CYS A 42 -8.79 -34.22 5.66
N PRO A 43 -10.08 -34.56 5.46
CA PRO A 43 -11.17 -34.06 6.30
C PRO A 43 -11.14 -34.60 7.73
N ASP A 44 -10.55 -35.78 7.97
CA ASP A 44 -10.52 -36.37 9.31
C ASP A 44 -9.37 -35.87 10.19
N CYS A 45 -8.27 -35.38 9.60
CA CYS A 45 -7.08 -34.97 10.36
C CYS A 45 -6.48 -33.63 9.93
N GLU A 46 -7.17 -32.88 9.07
CA GLU A 46 -6.87 -31.50 8.69
C GLU A 46 -5.41 -31.23 8.24
N THR A 47 -4.76 -32.26 7.70
CA THR A 47 -3.36 -32.18 7.26
C THR A 47 -3.27 -32.33 5.76
N TRP A 48 -2.33 -31.61 5.14
CA TRP A 48 -2.04 -31.69 3.72
C TRP A 48 -1.46 -33.06 3.35
N ARG A 49 -2.14 -33.75 2.43
CA ARG A 49 -1.78 -35.07 1.92
C ARG A 49 -1.70 -35.07 0.42
N ARG A 50 -0.85 -35.94 -0.12
CA ARG A 50 -0.73 -36.14 -1.56
C ARG A 50 -1.87 -37.02 -2.06
N LEU A 51 -2.42 -36.64 -3.20
CA LEU A 51 -3.28 -37.49 -4.00
C LEU A 51 -2.40 -38.42 -4.85
N MET A 52 -2.78 -39.68 -4.90
CA MET A 52 -2.06 -40.74 -5.60
C MET A 52 -2.98 -41.34 -6.67
N GLY A 53 -2.45 -41.61 -7.85
CA GLY A 53 -3.18 -42.23 -8.97
C GLY A 53 -3.31 -41.30 -10.18
N GLU A 54 -3.51 -41.91 -11.34
CA GLU A 54 -3.77 -41.19 -12.60
C GLU A 54 -5.26 -41.28 -12.97
N SER A 55 -5.86 -42.48 -12.88
CA SER A 55 -7.27 -42.72 -13.21
C SER A 55 -8.22 -42.65 -12.01
N GLN A 56 -7.77 -43.05 -10.82
CA GLN A 56 -8.52 -42.97 -9.58
C GLN A 56 -7.64 -42.33 -8.52
N LEU A 57 -7.94 -41.07 -8.16
CA LEU A 57 -7.22 -40.35 -7.13
C LEU A 57 -7.59 -40.90 -5.76
N LYS A 58 -6.58 -41.10 -4.91
CA LYS A 58 -6.75 -41.53 -3.53
C LYS A 58 -5.86 -40.73 -2.59
N ILE A 59 -6.36 -40.44 -1.39
CA ILE A 59 -5.54 -39.84 -0.33
C ILE A 59 -4.46 -40.84 0.08
N ARG A 60 -3.19 -40.46 0.00
CA ARG A 60 -2.07 -41.28 0.45
C ARG A 60 -2.27 -41.74 1.90
N GLU A 61 -1.92 -42.99 2.16
CA GLU A 61 -1.90 -43.55 3.51
C GLU A 61 -1.11 -42.68 4.49
N HIS A 62 -1.73 -42.32 5.61
CA HIS A 62 -1.13 -41.44 6.62
C HIS A 62 -1.69 -41.74 8.02
N CYS A 63 -1.02 -41.22 9.04
CA CYS A 63 -1.50 -41.20 10.42
C CYS A 63 -2.00 -39.79 10.80
N PRO A 64 -2.90 -39.66 11.78
CA PRO A 64 -3.44 -38.37 12.22
C PRO A 64 -2.38 -37.37 12.68
N ARG A 65 -1.30 -37.85 13.30
CA ARG A 65 -0.19 -37.02 13.81
C ARG A 65 0.75 -36.46 12.74
N GLY A 66 0.56 -36.83 11.46
CA GLY A 66 1.36 -36.25 10.38
C GLY A 66 2.84 -36.63 10.38
N CYS A 67 3.16 -37.87 10.73
CA CYS A 67 4.52 -38.39 10.60
C CYS A 67 4.95 -38.40 9.12
N THR A 68 5.98 -37.61 8.80
CA THR A 68 6.44 -37.36 7.42
C THR A 68 7.77 -38.03 7.07
N VAL A 69 8.54 -38.55 8.05
CA VAL A 69 9.99 -38.75 7.81
C VAL A 69 10.48 -40.20 7.87
N ARG A 70 9.94 -41.13 8.67
CA ARG A 70 10.42 -42.53 8.66
C ARG A 70 9.30 -43.52 8.95
N ALA A 71 9.17 -44.54 8.09
CA ALA A 71 8.15 -45.60 8.23
C ALA A 71 8.20 -46.31 9.60
N ALA A 72 9.38 -46.39 10.23
CA ALA A 72 9.57 -47.00 11.54
C ALA A 72 8.91 -46.22 12.70
N GLU A 73 8.81 -44.90 12.62
CA GLU A 73 8.09 -44.09 13.64
C GLU A 73 6.58 -44.06 13.38
N CYS A 74 6.14 -44.49 12.20
CA CYS A 74 4.73 -44.55 11.82
C CYS A 74 4.06 -45.87 12.21
N GLU A 75 4.80 -46.97 12.41
CA GLU A 75 4.22 -48.29 12.72
C GLU A 75 3.43 -48.30 14.04
N ALA A 76 3.80 -47.45 15.00
CA ALA A 76 3.10 -47.35 16.28
C ALA A 76 1.81 -46.50 16.22
N HIS A 77 1.57 -45.77 15.13
CA HIS A 77 0.45 -44.83 15.06
C HIS A 77 -0.76 -45.44 14.32
N PRO A 78 -1.98 -45.28 14.86
CA PRO A 78 -3.19 -45.74 14.18
C PRO A 78 -3.33 -45.02 12.83
N ARG A 79 -3.76 -45.77 11.81
CA ARG A 79 -4.03 -45.22 10.47
C ARG A 79 -5.19 -44.24 10.54
N CYS A 80 -5.05 -43.10 9.85
CA CYS A 80 -6.13 -42.13 9.74
C CYS A 80 -7.31 -42.75 8.97
N PRO A 81 -8.57 -42.60 9.43
CA PRO A 81 -9.75 -43.14 8.74
C PRO A 81 -9.92 -42.62 7.31
N GLY A 82 -9.47 -41.40 7.02
CA GLY A 82 -9.45 -40.79 5.68
C GLY A 82 -8.33 -41.29 4.76
N SER A 83 -7.46 -42.18 5.25
CA SER A 83 -6.44 -42.82 4.40
C SER A 83 -7.09 -43.70 3.33
N ASN A 84 -6.54 -43.70 2.12
CA ASN A 84 -7.08 -44.44 0.97
C ASN A 84 -8.53 -44.08 0.60
N GLN A 85 -9.04 -42.92 1.02
CA GLN A 85 -10.31 -42.41 0.52
C GLN A 85 -10.18 -42.07 -0.97
N ALA A 86 -11.12 -42.55 -1.77
CA ALA A 86 -11.21 -42.19 -3.18
C ALA A 86 -11.62 -40.72 -3.31
N VAL A 87 -11.01 -40.01 -4.24
CA VAL A 87 -11.31 -38.61 -4.56
C VAL A 87 -11.73 -38.56 -6.03
N ARG A 88 -12.87 -37.94 -6.29
CA ARG A 88 -13.41 -37.77 -7.64
C ARG A 88 -13.25 -36.32 -8.05
N LEU A 89 -12.55 -36.10 -9.17
CA LEU A 89 -12.49 -34.81 -9.85
C LEU A 89 -13.85 -34.58 -10.54
N ASP A 90 -14.72 -33.81 -9.90
CA ASP A 90 -16.01 -33.41 -10.42
C ASP A 90 -16.02 -31.96 -10.96
N ILE A 91 -14.94 -31.22 -10.72
CA ILE A 91 -14.69 -29.87 -11.23
C ILE A 91 -13.45 -29.85 -12.12
N SER A 92 -13.44 -29.00 -13.15
CA SER A 92 -12.26 -28.77 -13.97
C SER A 92 -11.22 -27.91 -13.23
N VAL A 93 -9.97 -27.94 -13.69
CA VAL A 93 -8.89 -27.10 -13.15
C VAL A 93 -9.24 -25.61 -13.29
N GLU A 94 -9.89 -25.23 -14.39
CA GLU A 94 -10.37 -23.88 -14.67
C GLU A 94 -11.45 -23.46 -13.66
N GLN A 95 -12.45 -24.31 -13.41
CA GLN A 95 -13.50 -24.08 -12.43
C GLN A 95 -12.96 -23.95 -11.01
N TRP A 96 -11.96 -24.77 -10.65
CA TRP A 96 -11.26 -24.63 -9.37
C TRP A 96 -10.50 -23.30 -9.28
N GLY A 97 -9.83 -22.89 -10.37
CA GLY A 97 -9.12 -21.62 -10.45
C GLY A 97 -10.05 -20.41 -10.28
N GLU A 98 -11.22 -20.44 -10.93
CA GLU A 98 -12.26 -19.43 -10.75
C GLU A 98 -12.79 -19.40 -9.32
N ALA A 99 -13.05 -20.55 -8.71
CA ALA A 99 -13.51 -20.65 -7.33
C ALA A 99 -12.46 -20.12 -6.32
N MET A 100 -11.17 -20.36 -6.57
CA MET A 100 -10.06 -19.79 -5.79
C MET A 100 -10.02 -18.26 -5.91
N LEU A 101 -10.11 -17.71 -7.12
CA LEU A 101 -10.12 -16.26 -7.34
C LEU A 101 -11.34 -15.59 -6.70
N ALA A 102 -12.51 -16.23 -6.78
CA ALA A 102 -13.71 -15.78 -6.09
C ALA A 102 -13.50 -15.75 -4.57
N ALA A 103 -12.94 -16.81 -3.98
CA ALA A 103 -12.62 -16.85 -2.55
C ALA A 103 -11.63 -15.74 -2.15
N ASP A 104 -10.55 -15.55 -2.91
CA ASP A 104 -9.55 -14.51 -2.64
C ASP A 104 -10.12 -13.09 -2.79
N SER A 105 -11.02 -12.86 -3.76
CA SER A 105 -11.66 -11.56 -3.95
C SER A 105 -12.53 -11.17 -2.75
N THR A 106 -13.22 -12.14 -2.13
CA THR A 106 -13.99 -11.89 -0.90
C THR A 106 -13.11 -11.64 0.32
N ALA A 107 -11.97 -12.32 0.43
CA ALA A 107 -11.02 -12.14 1.52
C ALA A 107 -10.26 -10.80 1.42
N THR A 108 -9.81 -10.46 0.22
CA THR A 108 -9.07 -9.23 -0.08
C THR A 108 -10.00 -8.01 -0.07
N GLY A 109 -11.23 -8.15 -0.56
CA GLY A 109 -12.25 -7.10 -0.54
C GLY A 109 -12.65 -6.66 0.87
N ARG A 110 -12.56 -7.56 1.86
CA ARG A 110 -12.83 -7.23 3.29
C ARG A 110 -11.71 -6.41 3.94
N ARG A 111 -10.52 -6.31 3.32
CA ARG A 111 -9.40 -5.54 3.85
C ARG A 111 -8.88 -4.59 2.78
N SER A 112 -9.64 -3.54 2.46
CA SER A 112 -9.00 -2.35 1.89
C SER A 112 -7.88 -1.96 2.85
N ALA A 113 -6.63 -1.95 2.40
CA ALA A 113 -5.49 -1.58 3.23
C ALA A 113 -5.61 -0.09 3.57
N ARG A 114 -6.41 0.25 4.58
CA ARG A 114 -6.34 1.55 5.24
C ARG A 114 -5.03 1.56 6.00
N GLN A 115 -3.98 2.05 5.34
CA GLN A 115 -2.74 2.39 6.01
C GLN A 115 -3.06 3.49 7.02
N HIS A 116 -3.25 3.09 8.27
CA HIS A 116 -3.29 4.01 9.38
C HIS A 116 -1.85 4.43 9.69
N PHE A 117 -1.41 5.54 9.12
CA PHE A 117 -0.15 6.14 9.49
C PHE A 117 -0.23 6.60 10.95
N LYS A 118 0.78 6.27 11.74
CA LYS A 118 0.94 6.92 13.04
C LYS A 118 1.06 8.43 12.79
N PRO A 119 0.34 9.28 13.55
CA PRO A 119 0.54 10.71 13.46
C PRO A 119 2.02 11.00 13.73
N ILE A 120 2.69 11.61 12.75
CA ILE A 120 4.08 12.00 12.91
C ILE A 120 4.09 13.05 14.03
N PRO A 121 4.84 12.84 15.13
CA PRO A 121 4.89 13.81 16.21
C PRO A 121 5.38 15.15 15.67
N ALA A 122 4.79 16.24 16.14
CA ALA A 122 5.23 17.58 15.75
C ALA A 122 6.74 17.71 16.02
N PRO A 123 7.52 18.28 15.09
CA PRO A 123 8.95 18.45 15.30
C PRO A 123 9.18 19.28 16.58
N ALA A 124 10.19 18.89 17.36
CA ALA A 124 10.54 19.59 18.59
C ALA A 124 10.82 21.07 18.28
N LYS A 125 10.35 21.97 19.16
CA LYS A 125 10.66 23.40 19.01
C LYS A 125 12.18 23.59 19.07
N PRO A 126 12.78 24.32 18.12
CA PRO A 126 14.22 24.54 18.13
C PRO A 126 14.62 25.29 19.40
N VAL A 127 15.65 24.78 20.09
CA VAL A 127 16.18 25.34 21.34
C VAL A 127 16.78 26.73 21.13
N MET A 128 17.26 27.02 19.93
CA MET A 128 17.76 28.33 19.54
C MET A 128 17.10 28.79 18.25
N GLN A 129 16.47 29.97 18.29
CA GLN A 129 16.06 30.69 17.09
C GLN A 129 17.13 31.74 16.80
N MET A 130 17.90 31.55 15.74
CA MET A 130 18.72 32.63 15.20
C MET A 130 17.77 33.69 14.64
N SER A 131 17.95 34.95 15.04
CA SER A 131 17.21 36.05 14.40
C SER A 131 17.47 35.98 12.90
N PRO A 132 16.43 35.87 12.05
CA PRO A 132 16.63 35.69 10.62
C PRO A 132 17.42 36.87 10.09
N ILE A 133 18.52 36.58 9.40
CA ILE A 133 19.28 37.60 8.66
C ILE A 133 18.33 38.08 7.56
N PRO A 134 18.09 39.40 7.44
CA PRO A 134 17.18 39.91 6.44
C PRO A 134 17.73 39.57 5.04
N THR A 135 16.89 38.95 4.21
CA THR A 135 17.29 38.40 2.90
C THR A 135 16.91 39.31 1.75
N THR A 136 15.95 40.22 2.00
CA THR A 136 15.49 41.22 1.04
C THR A 136 15.88 42.63 1.48
N SER A 137 16.00 43.54 0.52
CA SER A 137 16.31 44.95 0.82
C SER A 137 15.24 45.60 1.71
N GLY A 138 13.96 45.21 1.54
CA GLY A 138 12.85 45.68 2.35
C GLY A 138 12.95 45.24 3.81
N GLU A 139 13.26 43.96 4.04
CA GLU A 139 13.50 43.42 5.38
C GLU A 139 14.70 44.07 6.05
N ALA A 140 15.80 44.27 5.31
CA ALA A 140 17.00 44.92 5.84
C ALA A 140 16.75 46.38 6.23
N LEU A 141 15.95 47.10 5.44
CA LEU A 141 15.52 48.46 5.76
C LEU A 141 14.58 48.49 6.97
N ALA A 142 13.68 47.52 7.10
CA ALA A 142 12.81 47.39 8.27
C ALA A 142 13.63 47.12 9.54
N ALA A 143 14.59 46.19 9.49
CA ALA A 143 15.53 45.91 10.58
C ALA A 143 16.38 47.12 10.94
N TYR A 144 16.86 47.86 9.94
CA TYR A 144 17.61 49.10 10.17
C TYR A 144 16.73 50.18 10.86
N ARG A 145 15.48 50.35 10.41
CA ARG A 145 14.54 51.30 11.04
C ARG A 145 14.13 50.89 12.45
N SER A 146 13.93 49.60 12.70
CA SER A 146 13.59 49.10 14.04
C SER A 146 14.74 49.27 15.02
N HIS A 147 15.99 49.20 14.56
CA HIS A 147 17.17 49.52 15.37
C HIS A 147 17.29 51.02 15.68
N LEU A 148 17.04 51.91 14.71
CA LEU A 148 17.23 53.35 14.88
C LEU A 148 16.35 53.97 15.98
N ARG A 149 15.11 53.51 16.13
CA ARG A 149 14.16 54.03 17.14
C ARG A 149 14.68 53.89 18.58
N PRO A 150 14.96 52.67 19.09
CA PRO A 150 15.46 52.48 20.45
C PRO A 150 16.91 52.96 20.63
N CYS A 151 17.74 52.89 19.59
CA CYS A 151 19.14 53.33 19.69
C CYS A 151 19.25 54.85 19.89
N ARG A 152 18.38 55.64 19.25
CA ARG A 152 18.31 57.11 19.44
C ARG A 152 17.91 57.52 20.85
N SER A 153 17.04 56.73 21.49
CA SER A 153 16.61 56.96 22.87
C SER A 153 17.52 56.28 23.91
N SER A 154 18.55 55.54 23.48
CA SER A 154 19.46 54.85 24.39
C SER A 154 20.56 55.76 24.92
N THR A 155 20.98 55.54 26.17
CA THR A 155 22.18 56.15 26.78
C THR A 155 23.48 55.43 26.40
N SER A 156 23.50 54.73 25.25
CA SER A 156 24.71 54.06 24.79
C SER A 156 25.81 55.07 24.48
N ALA A 157 27.08 54.67 24.62
CA ALA A 157 28.23 55.55 24.43
C ALA A 157 28.32 56.14 23.00
N THR A 158 27.63 55.54 22.02
CA THR A 158 27.60 56.04 20.64
C THR A 158 26.21 55.80 20.04
N PRO A 159 25.23 56.67 20.31
CA PRO A 159 23.88 56.53 19.76
C PRO A 159 23.85 56.88 18.27
N CYS A 160 22.89 56.32 17.53
CA CYS A 160 22.70 56.67 16.12
C CYS A 160 22.09 58.08 15.98
N LEU A 161 22.89 59.08 15.61
CA LEU A 161 22.46 60.49 15.46
C LEU A 161 22.87 61.06 14.11
N GLY A 162 21.90 61.53 13.32
CA GLY A 162 22.15 62.14 12.01
C GLY A 162 22.95 61.22 11.09
N THR A 163 24.21 61.59 10.82
CA THR A 163 25.19 60.85 10.02
C THR A 163 26.00 59.82 10.82
N HIS A 164 26.07 59.95 12.15
CA HIS A 164 26.78 59.01 13.03
C HIS A 164 25.93 57.78 13.35
N ARG A 165 26.54 56.60 13.29
CA ARG A 165 25.89 55.31 13.56
C ARG A 165 26.72 54.53 14.57
N CYS A 166 26.04 53.81 15.48
CA CYS A 166 26.69 52.79 16.29
C CYS A 166 27.15 51.63 15.38
N SER A 167 28.02 50.75 15.88
CA SER A 167 28.55 49.61 15.11
C SER A 167 27.45 48.75 14.48
N GLU A 168 26.39 48.46 15.23
CA GLU A 168 25.25 47.68 14.75
C GLU A 168 24.42 48.43 13.70
N GLY A 169 24.18 49.73 13.91
CA GLY A 169 23.50 50.58 12.94
C GLY A 169 24.28 50.73 11.63
N ALA A 170 25.61 50.77 11.70
CA ALA A 170 26.49 50.77 10.52
C ALA A 170 26.44 49.43 9.78
N ARG A 171 26.43 48.31 10.50
CA ARG A 171 26.30 46.96 9.92
C ARG A 171 24.98 46.79 9.16
N LEU A 172 23.86 47.16 9.78
CA LEU A 172 22.53 47.09 9.15
C LEU A 172 22.41 48.02 7.93
N ALA A 173 23.07 49.17 7.97
CA ALA A 173 23.14 50.11 6.85
C ALA A 173 23.85 49.53 5.63
N ALA A 174 25.03 48.95 5.87
CA ALA A 174 25.85 48.33 4.84
C ALA A 174 25.09 47.16 4.20
N LEU A 175 24.46 46.31 5.02
CA LEU A 175 23.64 45.21 4.55
C LEU A 175 22.47 45.69 3.68
N TYR A 176 21.76 46.75 4.09
CA TYR A 176 20.70 47.32 3.25
C TYR A 176 21.23 47.83 1.91
N ALA A 177 22.37 48.52 1.91
CA ALA A 177 22.97 49.05 0.69
C ALA A 177 23.39 47.93 -0.27
N GLU A 178 24.04 46.89 0.24
CA GLU A 178 24.44 45.70 -0.52
C GLU A 178 23.24 44.97 -1.12
N LEU A 179 22.20 44.73 -0.30
CA LEU A 179 20.97 44.07 -0.77
C LEU A 179 20.24 44.92 -1.81
N LYS A 180 20.22 46.25 -1.66
CA LYS A 180 19.61 47.15 -2.65
C LYS A 180 20.35 47.11 -3.99
N GLN A 181 21.68 47.05 -3.97
CA GLN A 181 22.49 46.95 -5.18
C GLN A 181 22.30 45.60 -5.89
N THR A 182 22.24 44.50 -5.14
CA THR A 182 22.16 43.13 -5.68
C THR A 182 20.73 42.66 -5.98
N GLN A 183 19.70 43.38 -5.53
CA GLN A 183 18.30 42.96 -5.69
C GLN A 183 17.90 42.76 -7.14
N GLY A 184 18.28 43.67 -8.04
CA GLY A 184 17.91 43.57 -9.46
C GLY A 184 18.47 42.31 -10.13
N GLN A 185 19.71 41.93 -9.79
CA GLN A 185 20.33 40.70 -10.27
C GLN A 185 19.61 39.46 -9.70
N ARG A 186 19.35 39.44 -8.38
CA ARG A 186 18.65 38.34 -7.71
C ARG A 186 17.24 38.13 -8.28
N ASP A 187 16.50 39.21 -8.55
CA ASP A 187 15.17 39.15 -9.13
C ASP A 187 15.22 38.57 -10.56
N SER A 188 16.25 38.91 -11.33
CA SER A 188 16.48 38.35 -12.67
C SER A 188 16.80 36.85 -12.61
N GLU A 189 17.72 36.46 -11.75
CA GLU A 189 18.09 35.05 -11.52
C GLU A 189 16.89 34.23 -11.03
N ALA A 190 16.08 34.77 -10.11
CA ALA A 190 14.87 34.12 -9.62
C ALA A 190 13.83 33.92 -10.74
N ARG A 191 13.69 34.87 -11.68
CA ARG A 191 12.83 34.71 -12.86
C ARG A 191 13.33 33.60 -13.77
N VAL A 192 14.65 33.55 -14.02
CA VAL A 192 15.26 32.50 -14.84
C VAL A 192 15.05 31.12 -14.20
N ASP A 193 15.32 30.98 -12.90
CA ASP A 193 15.12 29.71 -12.21
C ASP A 193 13.64 29.29 -12.17
N ALA A 194 12.70 30.24 -11.99
CA ALA A 194 11.28 29.96 -12.08
C ALA A 194 10.87 29.43 -13.46
N LEU A 195 11.43 29.99 -14.54
CA LEU A 195 11.21 29.51 -15.91
C LEU A 195 11.81 28.11 -16.12
N LEU A 196 13.03 27.87 -15.67
CA LEU A 196 13.69 26.56 -15.77
C LEU A 196 12.91 25.51 -14.97
N THR A 197 12.44 25.84 -13.78
CA THR A 197 11.64 24.96 -12.94
C THR A 197 10.30 24.64 -13.59
N ARG A 198 9.64 25.62 -14.22
CA ARG A 198 8.42 25.39 -15.02
C ARG A 198 8.70 24.46 -16.20
N SER A 199 9.80 24.67 -16.93
CA SER A 199 10.20 23.83 -18.06
C SER A 199 10.50 22.39 -17.64
N ARG A 200 11.25 22.19 -16.54
CA ARG A 200 11.52 20.87 -15.96
C ARG A 200 10.23 20.15 -15.59
N ARG A 201 9.28 20.85 -14.94
CA ARG A 201 7.96 20.29 -14.61
C ARG A 201 7.17 19.91 -15.84
N ALA A 202 7.12 20.77 -16.87
CA ALA A 202 6.44 20.46 -18.12
C ALA A 202 7.01 19.19 -18.78
N ARG A 203 8.34 19.08 -18.91
CA ARG A 203 9.00 17.88 -19.45
C ARG A 203 8.73 16.62 -18.61
N ALA A 204 8.68 16.75 -17.29
CA ALA A 204 8.32 15.63 -16.42
C ALA A 204 6.87 15.16 -16.68
N TRP A 205 5.94 16.10 -16.82
CA TRP A 205 4.56 15.81 -17.18
C TRP A 205 4.42 15.18 -18.56
N THR A 206 5.14 15.68 -19.57
CA THR A 206 5.13 15.08 -20.92
C THR A 206 5.64 13.64 -20.90
N ARG A 207 6.78 13.37 -20.24
CA ARG A 207 7.32 12.01 -20.09
C ARG A 207 6.36 11.09 -19.36
N HIS A 208 5.70 11.58 -18.32
CA HIS A 208 4.69 10.81 -17.60
C HIS A 208 3.49 10.48 -18.50
N ALA A 209 2.98 11.47 -19.24
CA ALA A 209 1.88 11.27 -20.17
C ALA A 209 2.23 10.23 -21.25
N GLU A 210 3.40 10.34 -21.88
CA GLU A 210 3.91 9.36 -22.85
C GLU A 210 4.01 7.95 -22.26
N ALA A 211 4.62 7.81 -21.07
CA ALA A 211 4.75 6.51 -20.40
C ALA A 211 3.39 5.87 -20.08
N THR A 212 2.40 6.67 -19.70
CA THR A 212 1.05 6.16 -19.38
C THR A 212 0.15 5.95 -20.60
N SER A 213 0.47 6.55 -21.76
CA SER A 213 -0.37 6.49 -22.96
C SER A 213 -0.55 5.06 -23.49
N GLY A 214 0.52 4.26 -23.55
CA GLY A 214 0.48 2.87 -23.99
C GLY A 214 -0.30 1.98 -23.01
N SER A 215 -0.11 2.17 -21.70
CA SER A 215 -0.86 1.44 -20.67
C SER A 215 -2.35 1.75 -20.72
N ASN A 216 -2.74 3.03 -20.89
CA ASN A 216 -4.13 3.42 -21.04
C ASN A 216 -4.76 2.81 -22.30
N MET A 217 -4.04 2.80 -23.42
CA MET A 217 -4.54 2.24 -24.67
C MET A 217 -4.70 0.71 -24.60
N VAL A 218 -3.85 0.02 -23.83
CA VAL A 218 -3.99 -1.42 -23.56
C VAL A 218 -5.10 -1.70 -22.55
N LEU A 219 -5.29 -0.85 -21.54
CA LEU A 219 -6.38 -0.96 -20.59
C LEU A 219 -7.73 -0.75 -21.28
N ALA A 220 -7.88 0.32 -22.07
CA ALA A 220 -9.09 0.63 -22.84
C ALA A 220 -9.45 -0.46 -23.87
N LYS A 221 -8.48 -1.23 -24.37
CA LYS A 221 -8.74 -2.40 -25.21
C LYS A 221 -9.24 -3.62 -24.43
N ARG A 222 -8.85 -3.76 -23.15
CA ARG A 222 -9.21 -4.92 -22.30
C ARG A 222 -10.51 -4.71 -21.52
N SER A 223 -10.74 -3.50 -21.02
CA SER A 223 -12.02 -3.09 -20.47
C SER A 223 -12.78 -2.38 -21.58
N GLY A 224 -13.64 -3.10 -22.31
CA GLY A 224 -14.54 -2.46 -23.27
C GLY A 224 -15.18 -1.21 -22.67
N THR A 225 -15.42 -0.19 -23.48
CA THR A 225 -15.92 1.14 -23.06
C THR A 225 -17.13 1.07 -22.14
N ALA A 226 -17.90 -0.01 -22.19
CA ALA A 226 -19.02 -0.30 -21.30
C ALA A 226 -18.66 -0.32 -19.79
N ILE A 227 -17.48 -0.81 -19.39
CA ILE A 227 -17.09 -0.87 -17.96
C ILE A 227 -16.69 0.52 -17.46
N GLU A 228 -15.94 1.28 -18.28
CA GLU A 228 -15.59 2.66 -17.96
C GLU A 228 -16.80 3.60 -18.04
N GLU A 229 -17.70 3.42 -19.01
CA GLU A 229 -18.98 4.15 -19.09
C GLU A 229 -19.89 3.83 -17.91
N ALA A 230 -19.93 2.57 -17.45
CA ALA A 230 -20.68 2.21 -16.24
C ALA A 230 -20.10 2.87 -14.98
N ASN A 231 -18.75 2.90 -14.83
CA ASN A 231 -18.09 3.54 -13.68
C ASN A 231 -18.14 5.07 -13.72
N ASN A 232 -17.99 5.66 -14.90
CA ASN A 232 -17.99 7.12 -15.11
C ASN A 232 -19.39 7.68 -15.34
N SER A 233 -20.41 6.83 -15.50
CA SER A 233 -21.81 7.23 -15.37
C SER A 233 -22.09 7.60 -13.90
N VAL A 234 -21.60 8.77 -13.51
CA VAL A 234 -22.10 9.48 -12.35
C VAL A 234 -23.55 9.78 -12.67
N ARG A 235 -24.46 8.88 -12.28
CA ARG A 235 -25.89 9.20 -12.24
C ARG A 235 -25.99 10.45 -11.38
N ALA A 236 -26.42 11.56 -11.97
CA ALA A 236 -26.78 12.75 -11.23
C ALA A 236 -27.79 12.31 -10.18
N ARG A 237 -27.34 12.24 -8.92
CA ARG A 237 -28.24 11.98 -7.79
C ARG A 237 -29.22 13.14 -7.79
N SER A 238 -30.52 12.83 -7.95
CA SER A 238 -31.54 13.84 -7.72
C SER A 238 -31.37 14.40 -6.31
N ALA A 239 -31.70 15.67 -6.09
CA ALA A 239 -31.59 16.30 -4.77
C ALA A 239 -32.41 15.58 -3.67
N SER A 240 -33.32 14.69 -4.07
CA SER A 240 -34.13 13.83 -3.20
C SER A 240 -33.60 12.39 -3.05
N ALA A 241 -32.48 12.03 -3.69
CA ALA A 241 -31.91 10.69 -3.60
C ALA A 241 -31.24 10.48 -2.23
N VAL A 242 -31.97 9.86 -1.31
CA VAL A 242 -31.46 9.42 -0.01
C VAL A 242 -30.46 8.29 -0.25
N SER A 243 -29.25 8.43 0.28
CA SER A 243 -28.23 7.38 0.29
C SER A 243 -28.82 6.07 0.83
N GLU A 244 -28.72 5.00 0.04
CA GLU A 244 -29.10 3.63 0.41
C GLU A 244 -28.30 3.06 1.61
N PHE A 245 -27.25 3.77 2.05
CA PHE A 245 -26.58 3.56 3.34
C PHE A 245 -27.26 4.28 4.51
N ARG A 246 -28.59 4.19 4.60
CA ARG A 246 -29.33 4.44 5.86
C ARG A 246 -30.07 3.17 6.26
N GLY A 247 -29.33 2.22 6.83
CA GLY A 247 -29.95 1.27 7.76
C GLY A 247 -30.37 2.04 9.02
N PRO A 248 -31.46 1.65 9.70
CA PRO A 248 -31.68 2.09 11.07
C PRO A 248 -30.50 1.58 11.91
N ASP A 249 -30.04 2.40 12.86
CA ASP A 249 -29.02 2.07 13.87
C ASP A 249 -27.54 2.31 13.54
N VAL A 250 -27.19 3.44 12.90
CA VAL A 250 -25.83 4.01 13.08
C VAL A 250 -25.92 5.23 13.99
N PRO A 251 -25.51 5.12 15.28
CA PRO A 251 -25.47 6.26 16.19
C PRO A 251 -24.52 7.33 15.64
N LEU A 252 -25.05 8.53 15.43
CA LEU A 252 -24.29 9.69 14.94
C LEU A 252 -23.54 10.42 16.04
N ASP A 253 -23.81 10.08 17.31
CA ASP A 253 -23.15 10.70 18.45
C ASP A 253 -21.89 9.90 18.85
N PRO A 254 -20.77 10.58 19.13
CA PRO A 254 -19.57 9.93 19.61
C PRO A 254 -19.84 9.30 20.98
N LEU A 255 -19.60 7.99 21.09
CA LEU A 255 -19.69 7.25 22.35
C LEU A 255 -18.77 7.90 23.40
N LYS A 256 -19.38 8.54 24.40
CA LYS A 256 -18.67 9.05 25.58
C LYS A 256 -18.32 7.87 26.48
N ILE A 257 -17.10 7.38 26.36
CA ILE A 257 -16.54 6.41 27.30
C ILE A 257 -16.12 7.20 28.55
N SER A 258 -16.81 6.97 29.67
CA SER A 258 -16.36 7.44 30.99
C SER A 258 -15.27 6.51 31.51
N ALA A 259 -14.23 7.11 32.10
CA ALA A 259 -13.10 6.43 32.71
C ALA A 259 -13.42 5.94 34.13
#